data_AF-A0A0N4U288-F1
#
_entry.id   AF-A0A0N4U288-F1
#
_cell.length_a   1.000
_cell.length_b   1.000
_cell.length_c   1.000
_cell.angle_alpha   90.00
_cell.angle_beta   90.00
_cell.angle_gamma   90.00
#
_symmetry.space_group_name_H-M   'P 1'
#
loop_
_entity.id
_entity.type
_entity.pdbx_description
1 polymer ?
#
loop_
_entity_poly.entity_id
_entity_poly.type
_entity_poly.pdbx_seq_one_letter_code
_entity_poly.pdbx_strand_id
1 'polypeptide(L)'
;MIRDGRATVHSIISRQVSITGFDLSDYRQCLEKWNNAIATMFQQCESVGKTRCMKVYYEQLVLHPEGQIKRILQFLEIPWNNSVLHHEELVGKDISLSKVEKSTDQVVKPINLDALNKWVGHIPEDVVRDMPNIAPMLQILGYDPLMNPPNYGEADKMVLDNTANIHKNEQKWYRKTLKVVDESSHVHRDPSSRLQMGS
;
A
#
# COMPACT_ATOMS: atom_id res chain seq x y z
N MET A 1 0.95 -10.85 1.37
CA MET A 1 1.50 -9.49 1.28
C MET A 1 1.94 -9.05 2.66
N ILE A 2 3.11 -8.43 2.77
CA ILE A 2 3.63 -7.81 4.00
C ILE A 2 3.85 -6.33 3.67
N ARG A 3 3.37 -5.45 4.54
CA ARG A 3 3.56 -3.99 4.44
C ARG A 3 3.89 -3.49 5.83
N ASP A 4 4.60 -2.38 5.95
CA ASP A 4 4.83 -1.71 7.22
C ASP A 4 3.50 -1.52 7.97
N GLY A 5 3.45 -1.97 9.22
CA GLY A 5 2.24 -1.90 10.05
C GLY A 5 1.77 -0.47 10.26
N ARG A 6 2.71 0.48 10.33
CA ARG A 6 2.42 1.91 10.45
C ARG A 6 1.68 2.44 9.22
N ALA A 7 2.15 2.06 8.02
CA ALA A 7 1.50 2.39 6.76
C ALA A 7 0.11 1.73 6.63
N THR A 8 0.00 0.48 7.06
CA THR A 8 -1.26 -0.30 6.99
C THR A 8 -2.31 0.31 7.93
N VAL A 9 -1.96 0.55 9.19
CA VAL A 9 -2.87 1.14 10.19
C VAL A 9 -3.27 2.55 9.81
N HIS A 10 -2.34 3.39 9.38
CA HIS A 10 -2.68 4.72 8.89
C HIS A 10 -3.64 4.68 7.70
N SER A 11 -3.44 3.74 6.76
CA SER A 11 -4.36 3.55 5.63
C SER A 11 -5.76 3.11 6.09
N ILE A 12 -5.86 2.26 7.09
CA ILE A 12 -7.14 1.80 7.66
C ILE A 12 -7.87 2.98 8.33
N ILE A 13 -7.18 3.74 9.18
CA ILE A 13 -7.75 4.86 9.94
C ILE A 13 -8.14 6.02 9.02
N SER A 14 -7.23 6.50 8.17
CA SER A 14 -7.47 7.64 7.28
C SER A 14 -8.59 7.40 6.26
N ARG A 15 -8.74 6.16 5.78
CA ARG A 15 -9.80 5.75 4.84
C ARG A 15 -11.04 5.17 5.53
N GLN A 16 -11.07 5.17 6.87
CA GLN A 16 -12.14 4.61 7.70
C GLN A 16 -12.51 3.17 7.33
N VAL A 17 -11.53 2.33 6.97
CA VAL A 17 -11.76 0.94 6.53
C VAL A 17 -12.26 0.12 7.73
N SER A 18 -13.55 -0.21 7.75
CA SER A 18 -14.13 -0.99 8.85
C SER A 18 -13.59 -2.41 8.86
N ILE A 19 -12.88 -2.78 9.92
CA ILE A 19 -12.40 -4.14 10.18
C ILE A 19 -12.92 -4.56 11.55
N THR A 20 -13.57 -5.73 11.61
CA THR A 20 -14.16 -6.23 12.85
C THR A 20 -13.12 -6.27 13.97
N GLY A 21 -13.40 -5.58 15.08
CA GLY A 21 -12.54 -5.53 16.26
C GLY A 21 -11.41 -4.50 16.22
N PHE A 22 -11.32 -3.66 15.19
CA PHE A 22 -10.42 -2.50 15.14
C PHE A 22 -11.19 -1.23 15.54
N ASP A 23 -10.64 -0.49 16.51
CA ASP A 23 -11.06 0.87 16.86
C ASP A 23 -10.30 1.88 16.00
N LEU A 24 -11.00 2.44 15.01
CA LEU A 24 -10.41 3.37 14.04
C LEU A 24 -10.05 4.73 14.62
N SER A 25 -10.37 5.00 15.90
CA SER A 25 -9.94 6.19 16.62
C SER A 25 -8.61 6.00 17.37
N ASP A 26 -8.13 4.75 17.49
CA ASP A 26 -6.97 4.39 18.29
C ASP A 26 -5.88 3.70 17.43
N TYR A 27 -4.82 4.46 17.12
CA TYR A 27 -3.63 3.94 16.43
C TYR A 27 -2.94 2.81 17.19
N ARG A 28 -2.88 2.88 18.53
CA ARG A 28 -2.22 1.87 19.37
C ARG A 28 -2.95 0.54 19.25
N GLN A 29 -4.26 0.54 19.49
CA GLN A 29 -5.07 -0.67 19.39
C GLN A 29 -5.04 -1.24 17.96
N CYS A 30 -5.14 -0.39 16.93
CA CYS A 30 -5.04 -0.84 15.54
C CYS A 30 -3.67 -1.49 15.23
N LEU A 31 -2.57 -0.96 15.76
CA LEU A 31 -1.23 -1.55 15.61
C LEU A 31 -1.08 -2.87 16.36
N GLU A 32 -1.62 -2.99 17.58
CA GLU A 32 -1.64 -4.25 18.33
C GLU A 32 -2.43 -5.34 17.58
N LYS A 33 -3.59 -4.98 17.02
CA LYS A 33 -4.41 -5.89 16.20
C LYS A 33 -3.70 -6.28 14.91
N TRP A 34 -3.08 -5.32 14.21
CA TRP A 34 -2.25 -5.60 13.05
C TRP A 34 -1.11 -6.57 13.40
N ASN A 35 -0.41 -6.32 14.51
CA ASN A 35 0.71 -7.14 14.98
C ASN A 35 0.28 -8.59 15.22
N ASN A 36 -0.85 -8.79 15.92
CA ASN A 36 -1.39 -10.12 16.18
C ASN A 36 -1.80 -10.84 14.88
N ALA A 37 -2.50 -10.14 13.99
CA ALA A 37 -2.94 -10.72 12.72
C ALA A 37 -1.76 -11.13 11.83
N ILE A 38 -0.76 -10.25 11.67
CA ILE A 38 0.41 -10.56 10.83
C ILE A 38 1.31 -11.62 11.46
N ALA A 39 1.42 -11.69 12.80
CA ALA A 39 2.13 -12.76 13.48
C ALA A 39 1.54 -14.14 13.14
N THR A 40 0.21 -14.29 13.23
CA THR A 40 -0.47 -15.55 12.86
C THR A 40 -0.28 -15.88 11.38
N MET A 41 -0.50 -14.92 10.48
CA MET A 41 -0.34 -15.15 9.03
C MET A 41 1.11 -15.50 8.67
N PHE A 42 2.09 -14.85 9.29
CA PHE A 42 3.50 -15.12 9.08
C PHE A 42 3.86 -16.54 9.54
N GLN A 43 3.43 -16.94 10.75
CA GLN A 43 3.65 -18.31 11.25
C GLN A 43 3.00 -19.37 10.36
N GLN A 44 1.78 -19.14 9.89
CA GLN A 44 1.11 -20.04 8.96
C GLN A 44 1.89 -20.16 7.63
N CYS A 45 2.34 -19.04 7.08
CA CYS A 45 3.20 -19.02 5.88
C CYS A 45 4.50 -19.81 6.06
N GLU A 46 5.17 -19.67 7.21
CA GLU A 46 6.37 -20.46 7.53
C GLU A 46 6.05 -21.95 7.67
N SER A 47 4.93 -22.30 8.31
CA SER A 47 4.53 -23.69 8.57
C SER A 47 4.28 -24.52 7.30
N VAL A 48 3.72 -23.90 6.25
CA VAL A 48 3.48 -24.58 4.95
C VAL A 48 4.74 -24.66 4.07
N GLY A 49 5.78 -23.90 4.40
CA GLY A 49 7.07 -23.93 3.73
C GLY A 49 7.16 -23.06 2.46
N LYS A 50 8.41 -22.83 2.02
CA LYS A 50 8.77 -21.89 0.93
C LYS A 50 8.24 -22.28 -0.45
N THR A 51 7.81 -23.53 -0.64
CA THR A 51 7.20 -24.01 -1.89
C THR A 51 5.70 -23.72 -1.96
N ARG A 52 5.06 -23.38 -0.84
CA ARG A 52 3.60 -23.16 -0.76
C ARG A 52 3.23 -21.73 -0.36
N CYS A 53 4.11 -21.02 0.34
CA CYS A 53 3.89 -19.63 0.67
C CYS A 53 5.12 -18.77 0.34
N MET A 54 4.89 -17.69 -0.39
CA MET A 54 5.88 -16.66 -0.69
C MET A 54 5.50 -15.35 0.02
N LYS A 55 6.45 -14.83 0.78
CA LYS A 55 6.38 -13.50 1.39
C LYS A 55 6.72 -12.44 0.35
N VAL A 56 5.80 -11.52 0.11
CA VAL A 56 5.96 -10.39 -0.82
C VAL A 56 5.82 -9.10 -0.03
N TYR A 57 6.90 -8.31 0.01
CA TYR A 57 6.95 -7.01 0.65
C TYR A 57 6.39 -5.95 -0.29
N TYR A 58 5.36 -5.22 0.15
CA TYR A 58 4.66 -4.22 -0.65
C TYR A 58 5.61 -3.13 -1.13
N GLU A 59 6.46 -2.63 -0.25
CA GLU A 59 7.40 -1.55 -0.54
C GLU A 59 8.40 -1.99 -1.60
N GLN A 60 8.91 -3.23 -1.51
CA GLN A 60 9.80 -3.79 -2.54
C GLN A 60 9.08 -4.05 -3.86
N LEU A 61 7.80 -4.45 -3.82
CA LEU A 61 6.97 -4.61 -5.02
C LEU A 61 6.71 -3.27 -5.70
N VAL A 62 6.53 -2.20 -4.93
CA VAL A 62 6.35 -0.85 -5.47
C VAL A 62 7.66 -0.29 -6.02
N LEU A 63 8.77 -0.44 -5.29
CA LEU A 63 10.08 0.09 -5.69
C LEU A 63 10.65 -0.66 -6.90
N HIS A 64 10.47 -2.00 -6.96
CA HIS A 64 11.09 -2.88 -7.95
C HIS A 64 10.08 -3.85 -8.59
N PRO A 65 9.05 -3.34 -9.30
CA PRO A 65 7.91 -4.15 -9.72
C PRO A 65 8.28 -5.29 -10.67
N GLU A 66 9.13 -5.05 -11.67
CA GLU A 66 9.52 -6.09 -12.63
C GLU A 66 10.26 -7.24 -11.95
N GLY A 67 11.24 -6.93 -11.10
CA GLY A 67 12.00 -7.95 -10.36
C GLY A 67 11.12 -8.77 -9.41
N GLN A 68 10.24 -8.10 -8.65
CA GLN A 68 9.36 -8.79 -7.71
C GLN A 68 8.30 -9.62 -8.43
N ILE A 69 7.67 -9.11 -9.49
CA ILE A 69 6.64 -9.85 -10.23
C ILE A 69 7.25 -11.04 -10.99
N LYS A 70 8.44 -10.90 -11.59
CA LYS A 70 9.16 -12.05 -12.18
C LYS A 70 9.36 -13.18 -11.15
N ARG A 71 9.78 -12.82 -9.94
CA ARG A 71 9.95 -13.78 -8.84
C ARG A 71 8.63 -14.42 -8.40
N ILE A 72 7.54 -13.64 -8.33
CA ILE A 72 6.20 -14.15 -7.99
C ILE A 72 5.70 -15.12 -9.07
N LEU A 73 5.79 -14.74 -10.35
CA LEU A 73 5.34 -15.59 -11.46
C LEU A 73 6.16 -16.88 -11.55
N GLN A 74 7.48 -16.81 -11.30
CA GLN A 74 8.31 -18.00 -11.20
C GLN A 74 7.87 -18.92 -10.04
N PHE A 75 7.57 -18.35 -8.87
CA PHE A 75 7.06 -19.11 -7.72
C PHE A 75 5.72 -19.79 -8.02
N LEU A 76 4.86 -19.17 -8.83
CA LEU A 76 3.55 -19.70 -9.23
C LEU A 76 3.59 -20.59 -10.49
N GLU A 77 4.76 -20.76 -11.11
CA GLU A 77 4.95 -21.47 -12.39
C GLU A 77 4.09 -20.89 -13.53
N ILE A 78 3.91 -19.57 -13.54
CA ILE A 78 3.17 -18.84 -14.58
C ILE A 78 4.15 -18.15 -15.53
N PRO A 79 4.00 -18.26 -16.87
CA PRO A 79 4.85 -17.56 -17.82
C PRO A 79 4.82 -16.03 -17.67
N TRP A 80 5.95 -15.38 -17.90
CA TRP A 80 6.04 -13.92 -17.90
C TRP A 80 5.17 -13.29 -19.00
N ASN A 81 4.48 -12.21 -18.66
CA ASN A 81 3.81 -11.33 -19.62
C ASN A 81 4.01 -9.87 -19.19
N ASN A 82 4.42 -9.01 -20.13
CA ASN A 82 4.73 -7.61 -19.82
C ASN A 82 3.52 -6.81 -19.29
N SER A 83 2.30 -7.24 -19.59
CA SER A 83 1.07 -6.60 -19.13
C SER A 83 0.95 -6.47 -17.61
N VAL A 84 1.65 -7.31 -16.84
CA VAL A 84 1.67 -7.24 -15.37
C VAL A 84 2.26 -5.93 -14.82
N LEU A 85 3.05 -5.21 -15.63
CA LEU A 85 3.61 -3.90 -15.30
C LEU A 85 2.69 -2.74 -15.72
N HIS A 86 1.63 -3.02 -16.47
CA HIS A 86 0.73 -2.05 -17.09
C HIS A 86 -0.74 -2.33 -16.73
N HIS A 87 -0.98 -2.81 -15.51
CA HIS A 87 -2.32 -3.18 -15.02
C HIS A 87 -3.35 -2.06 -15.20
N GLU A 88 -2.93 -0.79 -15.08
CA GLU A 88 -3.77 0.38 -15.26
C GLU A 88 -4.39 0.47 -16.66
N GLU A 89 -3.79 -0.12 -17.69
CA GLU A 89 -4.29 -0.13 -19.07
C GLU A 89 -5.40 -1.18 -19.30
N LEU A 90 -5.50 -2.14 -18.38
CA LEU A 90 -6.42 -3.27 -18.42
C LEU A 90 -7.64 -3.10 -17.49
N VAL A 91 -7.65 -2.06 -16.64
CA VAL A 91 -8.80 -1.73 -15.79
C VAL A 91 -10.04 -1.44 -16.62
N GLY A 92 -11.13 -2.15 -16.33
CA GLY A 92 -12.40 -2.08 -17.08
C GLY A 92 -12.43 -2.91 -18.36
N LYS A 93 -11.35 -3.65 -18.66
CA LYS A 93 -11.29 -4.67 -19.71
C LYS A 93 -11.12 -6.04 -19.05
N ASP A 94 -9.88 -6.44 -18.81
CA ASP A 94 -9.52 -7.73 -18.22
C ASP A 94 -9.42 -7.67 -16.69
N ILE A 95 -9.25 -6.47 -16.12
CA ILE A 95 -9.26 -6.25 -14.67
C ILE A 95 -10.60 -5.63 -14.27
N SER A 96 -11.42 -6.43 -13.57
CA SER A 96 -12.65 -5.97 -12.93
C SER A 96 -12.33 -5.39 -11.56
N LEU A 97 -12.79 -4.17 -11.30
CA LEU A 97 -12.68 -3.51 -10.00
C LEU A 97 -14.07 -3.26 -9.44
N SER A 98 -14.25 -3.54 -8.15
CA SER A 98 -15.48 -3.18 -7.46
C SER A 98 -15.54 -1.68 -7.21
N LYS A 99 -16.66 -1.06 -7.59
CA LYS A 99 -16.88 0.38 -7.40
C LYS A 99 -16.91 0.81 -5.93
N VAL A 100 -17.21 -0.14 -5.03
CA VAL A 100 -17.35 0.10 -3.58
C VAL A 100 -16.11 -0.28 -2.78
N GLU A 101 -15.10 -0.89 -3.43
CA GLU A 101 -13.85 -1.23 -2.75
C GLU A 101 -12.99 0.00 -2.52
N LYS A 102 -12.52 0.15 -1.27
CA LYS A 102 -11.75 1.32 -0.82
C LYS A 102 -10.37 1.46 -1.48
N SER A 103 -9.89 0.44 -2.17
CA SER A 103 -8.59 0.46 -2.86
C SER A 103 -8.71 0.81 -4.34
N THR A 104 -9.93 0.85 -4.90
CA THR A 104 -10.16 1.05 -6.34
C THR A 104 -9.60 2.38 -6.83
N ASP A 105 -9.66 3.44 -6.02
CA ASP A 105 -9.10 4.76 -6.33
C ASP A 105 -7.57 4.76 -6.53
N GLN A 106 -6.87 3.83 -5.88
CA GLN A 106 -5.42 3.66 -5.97
C GLN A 106 -5.03 2.70 -7.10
N VAL A 107 -5.72 1.58 -7.26
CA VAL A 107 -5.39 0.51 -8.22
C VAL A 107 -5.57 0.94 -9.68
N VAL A 108 -6.31 2.02 -9.94
CA VAL A 108 -6.47 2.54 -11.31
C VAL A 108 -5.25 3.26 -11.87
N LYS A 109 -4.30 3.63 -11.00
CA LYS A 109 -3.07 4.34 -11.33
C LYS A 109 -1.93 3.33 -11.53
N PRO A 110 -0.92 3.63 -12.36
CA PRO A 110 0.25 2.77 -12.47
C PRO A 110 0.97 2.69 -11.13
N ILE A 111 1.84 1.68 -10.97
CA ILE A 111 2.65 1.50 -9.76
C ILE A 111 3.46 2.78 -9.51
N ASN A 112 3.34 3.35 -8.31
CA ASN A 112 3.86 4.67 -7.94
C ASN A 112 4.21 4.75 -6.44
N LEU A 113 4.92 5.82 -6.07
CA LEU A 113 5.48 5.98 -4.71
C LEU A 113 4.55 6.67 -3.70
N ASP A 114 3.39 7.20 -4.12
CA ASP A 114 2.57 8.09 -3.28
C ASP A 114 2.17 7.45 -1.94
N ALA A 115 2.01 6.13 -1.89
CA ALA A 115 1.50 5.45 -0.71
C ALA A 115 2.59 5.01 0.29
N LEU A 116 3.88 5.07 -0.06
CA LEU A 116 4.95 4.49 0.77
C LEU A 116 5.09 5.21 2.12
N ASN A 117 5.21 6.54 2.10
CA ASN A 117 5.53 7.33 3.28
C ASN A 117 4.35 8.19 3.80
N LYS A 118 3.13 7.99 3.29
CA LYS A 118 1.94 8.77 3.67
C LYS A 118 1.58 8.76 5.15
N TRP A 119 2.06 7.77 5.89
CA TRP A 119 1.79 7.63 7.31
C TRP A 119 2.73 8.45 8.21
N VAL A 120 3.87 8.89 7.67
CA VAL A 120 4.90 9.61 8.44
C VAL A 120 4.32 10.94 8.93
N GLY A 121 4.43 11.18 10.24
CA GLY A 121 3.89 12.37 10.90
C GLY A 121 2.41 12.29 11.28
N HIS A 122 1.70 11.19 10.99
CA HIS A 122 0.28 11.02 11.33
C HIS A 122 0.01 10.09 12.53
N ILE A 123 1.03 9.40 13.04
CA ILE A 123 0.91 8.53 14.22
C ILE A 123 1.21 9.36 15.48
N PRO A 124 0.38 9.28 16.54
CA PRO A 124 0.63 9.99 17.80
C PRO A 124 2.00 9.68 18.41
N GLU A 125 2.65 10.68 19.00
CA GLU A 125 4.03 10.59 19.50
C GLU A 125 4.23 9.51 20.57
N ASP A 126 3.22 9.29 21.43
CA ASP A 126 3.27 8.24 22.46
C ASP A 126 3.27 6.83 21.84
N VAL A 127 2.51 6.65 20.74
CA VAL A 127 2.47 5.41 19.97
C VAL A 127 3.78 5.19 19.22
N VAL A 128 4.37 6.25 18.64
CA VAL A 128 5.69 6.19 18.00
C VAL A 128 6.77 5.78 18.99
N ARG A 129 6.79 6.37 20.19
CA ARG A 129 7.75 6.05 21.25
C ARG A 129 7.65 4.58 21.70
N ASP A 130 6.43 4.05 21.81
CA ASP A 130 6.19 2.70 22.30
C ASP A 130 6.13 1.65 21.17
N MET A 131 6.40 2.05 19.92
CA MET A 131 6.24 1.22 18.71
C MET A 131 6.86 -0.18 18.80
N PRO A 132 8.10 -0.37 19.32
CA PRO A 132 8.69 -1.70 19.44
C PRO A 132 7.89 -2.65 20.35
N ASN A 133 7.21 -2.10 21.38
CA ASN A 133 6.40 -2.89 22.32
C ASN A 133 5.01 -3.18 21.75
N ILE A 134 4.41 -2.21 21.06
CA ILE A 134 3.07 -2.31 20.45
C ILE A 134 3.08 -3.30 19.28
N ALA A 135 4.12 -3.22 18.43
CA ALA A 135 4.18 -3.91 17.16
C ALA A 135 5.54 -4.60 16.92
N PRO A 136 5.95 -5.57 17.77
CA PRO A 136 7.24 -6.27 17.64
C PRO A 136 7.43 -7.00 16.30
N MET A 137 6.34 -7.34 15.60
CA MET A 137 6.42 -7.92 14.26
C MET A 137 7.07 -6.98 13.24
N LEU A 138 7.09 -5.66 13.46
CA LEU A 138 7.83 -4.74 12.58
C LEU A 138 9.29 -5.17 12.46
N GLN A 139 9.97 -5.36 13.60
CA GLN A 139 11.37 -5.77 13.64
C GLN A 139 11.56 -7.18 13.05
N ILE A 140 10.68 -8.13 13.35
CA ILE A 140 10.71 -9.51 12.82
C ILE A 140 10.59 -9.51 11.28
N LEU A 141 9.81 -8.59 10.73
CA LEU A 141 9.59 -8.43 9.30
C LEU A 141 10.64 -7.54 8.63
N GLY A 142 11.63 -7.02 9.37
CA GLY A 142 12.72 -6.20 8.82
C GLY A 142 12.41 -4.71 8.72
N TYR A 143 11.34 -4.22 9.34
CA TYR A 143 11.07 -2.80 9.50
C TYR A 143 11.65 -2.29 10.82
N ASP A 144 12.45 -1.23 10.78
CA ASP A 144 12.91 -0.58 12.00
C ASP A 144 11.74 0.19 12.66
N PRO A 145 11.29 -0.21 13.87
CA PRO A 145 10.17 0.43 14.55
C PRO A 145 10.47 1.85 15.05
N LEU A 146 11.75 2.21 15.21
CA LEU A 146 12.19 3.53 15.69
C LEU A 146 12.48 4.51 14.55
N MET A 147 12.66 4.01 13.32
CA MET A 147 12.96 4.82 12.16
C MET A 147 11.70 5.49 11.59
N ASN A 148 11.63 6.82 11.67
CA ASN A 148 10.52 7.66 11.20
C ASN A 148 11.08 8.94 10.56
N PRO A 149 11.16 9.07 9.21
CA PRO A 149 10.61 8.18 8.19
C PRO A 149 11.42 6.88 8.03
N PRO A 150 10.78 5.80 7.56
CA PRO A 150 11.44 4.53 7.25
C PRO A 150 12.33 4.67 6.00
N ASN A 151 13.37 3.84 5.91
CA ASN A 151 14.11 3.63 4.66
C ASN A 151 13.67 2.32 3.99
N TYR A 152 12.87 2.41 2.94
CA TYR A 152 12.43 1.24 2.17
C TYR A 152 13.36 0.88 0.99
N GLY A 153 14.31 1.75 0.63
CA GLY A 153 15.16 1.61 -0.55
C GLY A 153 14.86 2.64 -1.65
N GLU A 154 15.62 2.55 -2.74
CA GLU A 154 15.52 3.44 -3.91
C GLU A 154 14.63 2.80 -4.99
N ALA A 155 13.81 3.61 -5.67
CA ALA A 155 12.87 3.10 -6.67
C ALA A 155 13.52 2.93 -8.04
N ASP A 156 13.06 1.93 -8.80
CA ASP A 156 13.40 1.81 -10.22
C ASP A 156 12.94 3.04 -11.00
N LYS A 157 13.68 3.39 -12.06
CA LYS A 157 13.37 4.55 -12.92
C LYS A 157 11.93 4.54 -13.45
N MET A 158 11.41 3.37 -13.83
CA MET A 158 10.02 3.22 -14.29
C MET A 158 9.01 3.77 -13.26
N VAL A 159 9.24 3.51 -11.97
CA VAL A 159 8.33 3.91 -10.89
C VAL A 159 8.46 5.42 -10.61
N LEU A 160 9.67 5.96 -10.70
CA LEU A 160 9.91 7.42 -10.64
C LEU A 160 9.19 8.14 -11.79
N ASP A 161 9.32 7.63 -13.01
CA ASP A 161 8.67 8.17 -14.20
C ASP A 161 7.13 8.08 -14.09
N ASN A 162 6.59 6.95 -13.61
CA ASN A 162 5.15 6.78 -13.34
C ASN A 162 4.65 7.79 -12.31
N THR A 163 5.38 7.96 -11.21
CA THR A 163 5.02 8.89 -10.12
C THR A 163 4.99 10.33 -10.64
N ALA A 164 6.04 10.76 -11.34
CA ALA A 164 6.10 12.07 -11.97
C ALA A 164 4.98 12.28 -13.01
N ASN A 165 4.64 11.25 -13.78
CA ASN A 165 3.53 11.30 -14.74
C ASN A 165 2.18 11.48 -14.04
N ILE A 166 1.95 10.77 -12.92
CA ILE A 166 0.72 10.91 -12.14
C ILE A 166 0.57 12.34 -11.62
N HIS A 167 1.62 12.91 -11.01
CA HIS A 167 1.58 14.26 -10.47
C HIS A 167 1.38 15.31 -11.57
N LYS A 168 2.06 15.18 -12.71
CA LYS A 168 1.88 16.07 -13.87
C LYS A 168 0.47 15.98 -14.48
N ASN A 169 -0.20 14.83 -14.35
CA ASN A 169 -1.50 14.55 -14.95
C ASN A 169 -2.58 14.26 -13.91
N GLU A 170 -2.52 14.91 -12.73
CA GLU A 170 -3.41 14.61 -11.60
C GLU A 170 -4.90 14.62 -12.01
N GLN A 171 -5.31 15.63 -12.77
CA GLN A 171 -6.70 15.79 -13.23
C GLN A 171 -7.14 14.66 -14.17
N LYS A 172 -6.23 14.10 -14.98
CA LYS A 172 -6.52 12.95 -15.86
C LYS A 172 -6.78 11.70 -15.01
N TRP A 173 -5.93 11.46 -14.02
CA TRP A 173 -6.06 10.30 -13.13
C TRP A 173 -7.29 10.41 -12.23
N TYR A 174 -7.58 11.60 -11.69
CA TYR A 174 -8.81 11.86 -10.96
C TYR A 174 -10.07 11.56 -11.80
N ARG A 175 -10.11 12.04 -13.05
CA ARG A 175 -11.22 11.73 -13.98
C ARG A 175 -11.33 10.24 -14.31
N LYS A 176 -10.20 9.52 -14.40
CA LYS A 176 -10.19 8.07 -14.62
C LYS A 176 -10.74 7.33 -13.40
N THR A 177 -10.34 7.73 -12.18
CA THR A 177 -10.87 7.21 -10.92
C THR A 177 -12.38 7.37 -10.85
N LEU A 178 -12.92 8.58 -11.11
CA LEU A 178 -14.37 8.84 -11.07
C LEU A 178 -15.21 7.93 -11.99
N LYS A 179 -14.62 7.38 -13.05
CA LYS A 179 -15.34 6.45 -13.95
C LYS A 179 -15.47 5.04 -13.40
N VAL A 180 -14.62 4.66 -12.44
CA VAL A 180 -14.54 3.28 -11.94
C VAL A 180 -14.96 3.14 -10.49
N VAL A 181 -15.15 4.23 -9.77
CA VAL A 181 -15.66 4.22 -8.40
C VAL A 181 -17.11 4.70 -8.36
N ASP A 182 -17.84 4.30 -7.32
CA ASP A 182 -19.16 4.86 -7.06
C ASP A 182 -19.02 6.25 -6.42
N GLU A 183 -19.97 7.16 -6.66
CA GLU A 183 -19.94 8.52 -6.09
C GLU A 183 -19.96 8.51 -4.56
N SER A 184 -20.48 7.43 -3.96
CA SER A 184 -20.46 7.18 -2.52
C SER A 184 -19.06 6.88 -1.94
N SER A 185 -18.07 6.60 -2.79
CA SER A 185 -16.69 6.37 -2.36
C SER A 185 -15.95 7.70 -2.19
N HIS A 186 -15.33 7.90 -1.03
CA HIS A 186 -14.53 9.09 -0.75
C HIS A 186 -13.28 9.13 -1.65
N VAL A 187 -13.41 9.67 -2.87
CA VAL A 187 -12.26 9.99 -3.72
C VAL A 187 -11.55 11.19 -3.11
N HIS A 188 -10.55 10.91 -2.28
CA HIS A 188 -9.73 11.95 -1.66
C HIS A 188 -8.97 12.71 -2.75
N ARG A 189 -9.37 13.98 -2.97
CA ARG A 189 -8.53 14.98 -3.64
C ARG A 189 -7.39 15.36 -2.70
N ASP A 190 -6.16 15.33 -3.17
CA ASP A 190 -5.02 15.82 -2.39
C ASP A 190 -5.18 17.34 -2.15
N PRO A 191 -5.16 17.82 -0.90
CA PRO A 191 -5.27 19.24 -0.60
C PRO A 191 -4.19 20.11 -1.25
N SER A 192 -3.04 19.53 -1.64
CA SER A 192 -1.96 20.26 -2.32
C SER A 192 -2.38 20.85 -3.69
N SER A 193 -3.43 20.31 -4.30
CA SER A 193 -4.00 20.84 -5.56
C SER A 193 -4.72 22.19 -5.42
N ARG A 194 -5.03 22.66 -4.20
CA ARG A 194 -5.71 23.96 -3.99
C ARG A 194 -4.76 25.18 -4.04
N LEU A 195 -3.45 24.99 -3.96
CA LEU A 195 -2.51 26.11 -3.84
C LEU A 195 -2.03 26.70 -5.18
N GLN A 196 -2.55 26.24 -6.33
CA GLN A 196 -2.19 26.78 -7.66
C GLN A 196 -3.31 27.51 -8.42
N MET A 197 -4.44 27.82 -7.77
CA MET A 197 -5.54 28.59 -8.41
C MET A 197 -5.99 29.84 -7.62
N GLY A 198 -5.11 30.37 -6.77
CA GLY A 198 -5.30 31.66 -6.11
C GLY A 198 -4.37 32.73 -6.70
N SER A 199 -4.80 33.34 -7.80
CA SER A 199 -4.33 34.64 -8.30
C SER A 199 -5.56 35.48 -8.60
#